data_AF-A0A1G2C567-F1
#
_entry.id   AF-A0A1G2C567-F1
#
_cell.length_a   1.000
_cell.length_b   1.000
_cell.length_c   1.000
_cell.angle_alpha   90.00
_cell.angle_beta   90.00
_cell.angle_gamma   90.00
#
_symmetry.space_group_name_H-M   'P 1'
#
loop_
_entity.id
_entity.type
_entity.pdbx_description
1 polymer ?
#
loop_
_entity_poly.entity_id
_entity_poly.type
_entity_poly.pdbx_seq_one_letter_code
_entity_poly.pdbx_strand_id
1 'polypeptide(L)'
;MASAVLERQAVALPDFDRGEREIRFELDAESRRVLGTTILTPEEQAFYLRLALSDLGIRPYTKELVVAYQKEMEAKANREIDEKFARRKHKRHWRIVPALLGAAILWALVGILFFTPKTWEGNPTAGWIVMPPILLAVISVFVAMSTMSEPKRWSWQFARTGDYGGYIPTFAAQSALAIKKRVPWAQFSIEELSRERIGHDPFLVVYAGDERHYIEVWGEPKFQGRAS
;
A
#
# COMPACT_ATOMS: atom_id res chain seq x y z
N MET A 1 13.15 10.95 -17.79
CA MET A 1 12.95 10.60 -16.37
C MET A 1 13.81 9.38 -16.10
N ALA A 2 14.80 9.49 -15.23
CA ALA A 2 15.69 8.38 -14.90
C ALA A 2 14.86 7.29 -14.20
N SER A 3 14.67 6.16 -14.88
CA SER A 3 13.96 5.01 -14.33
C SER A 3 14.87 4.37 -13.28
N ALA A 4 14.47 4.39 -12.00
CA ALA A 4 15.17 3.67 -10.95
C ALA A 4 15.14 2.17 -11.29
N VAL A 5 16.31 1.60 -11.60
CA VAL A 5 16.49 0.15 -11.76
C VAL A 5 16.73 -0.40 -10.36
N LEU A 6 15.92 -1.36 -9.89
CA LEU A 6 16.21 -2.04 -8.62
C LEU A 6 17.44 -2.93 -8.83
N GLU A 7 18.53 -2.58 -8.18
CA GLU A 7 19.77 -3.36 -8.19
C GLU A 7 19.72 -4.46 -7.13
N ARG A 8 20.28 -5.62 -7.49
CA ARG A 8 20.45 -6.77 -6.61
C ARG A 8 21.70 -6.54 -5.77
N GLN A 9 21.60 -6.61 -4.46
CA GLN A 9 22.73 -6.44 -3.56
C GLN A 9 23.42 -7.79 -3.32
N ALA A 10 24.75 -7.81 -3.36
CA ALA A 10 25.50 -8.93 -2.80
C ALA A 10 25.26 -8.96 -1.28
N VAL A 11 24.94 -10.13 -0.75
CA VAL A 11 24.76 -10.29 0.70
C VAL A 11 26.10 -10.04 1.38
N ALA A 12 26.19 -8.97 2.17
CA ALA A 12 27.37 -8.69 2.97
C ALA A 12 27.48 -9.74 4.09
N LEU A 13 28.40 -10.68 3.92
CA LEU A 13 28.79 -11.61 4.96
C LEU A 13 29.86 -10.93 5.83
N PRO A 14 29.78 -11.00 7.17
CA PRO A 14 30.87 -10.57 8.02
C PRO A 14 32.14 -11.40 7.72
N ASP A 15 33.29 -10.74 7.79
CA ASP A 15 34.59 -11.30 7.42
C ASP A 15 35.01 -12.36 8.46
N PHE A 16 34.78 -13.64 8.14
CA PHE A 16 35.17 -14.76 8.99
C PHE A 16 35.80 -15.87 8.14
N ASP A 17 36.92 -16.40 8.64
CA ASP A 17 37.68 -17.45 7.97
C ASP A 17 36.81 -18.72 7.82
N ARG A 18 36.95 -19.42 6.69
CA ARG A 18 36.13 -20.59 6.37
C ARG A 18 36.33 -21.73 7.37
N GLY A 19 37.51 -21.80 8.00
CA GLY A 19 37.82 -22.78 9.05
C GLY A 19 37.05 -22.57 10.35
N GLU A 20 36.85 -21.32 10.79
CA GLU A 20 36.07 -21.04 12.01
C GLU A 20 34.58 -21.41 11.82
N ARG A 21 34.08 -21.35 10.59
CA ARG A 21 32.68 -21.69 10.24
C ARG A 21 32.36 -23.17 10.46
N GLU A 22 33.26 -24.05 10.06
CA GLU A 22 33.06 -25.50 10.17
C GLU A 22 33.12 -25.92 11.65
N ILE A 23 34.06 -25.35 12.39
CA ILE A 23 34.23 -25.59 13.83
C ILE A 23 33.02 -25.08 14.62
N ARG A 24 32.51 -23.87 14.33
CA ARG A 24 31.30 -23.38 15.00
C ARG A 24 30.08 -24.23 14.65
N PHE A 25 29.97 -24.72 13.41
CA PHE A 25 28.86 -25.57 12.99
C PHE A 25 28.87 -26.93 13.70
N GLU A 26 30.04 -27.54 13.84
CA GLU A 26 30.22 -28.79 14.60
C GLU A 26 30.00 -28.57 16.10
N LEU A 27 30.57 -27.52 16.68
CA LEU A 27 30.44 -27.23 18.12
C LEU A 27 29.00 -26.86 18.50
N ASP A 28 28.28 -26.15 17.64
CA ASP A 28 26.90 -25.75 17.86
C ASP A 28 25.95 -26.95 17.63
N ALA A 29 26.23 -27.82 16.66
CA ALA A 29 25.50 -29.09 16.51
C ALA A 29 25.73 -30.07 17.69
N GLU A 30 26.95 -30.17 18.20
CA GLU A 30 27.34 -30.96 19.38
C GLU A 30 26.69 -30.41 20.66
N SER A 31 26.78 -29.08 20.86
CA SER A 31 26.12 -28.35 21.95
C SER A 31 24.61 -28.55 21.94
N ARG A 32 23.96 -28.48 20.78
CA ARG A 32 22.51 -28.70 20.61
C ARG A 32 22.09 -30.13 20.94
N ARG A 33 22.94 -31.13 20.68
CA ARG A 33 22.73 -32.52 21.10
C ARG A 33 22.84 -32.70 22.62
N VAL A 34 23.77 -32.00 23.25
CA VAL A 34 24.08 -32.16 24.68
C VAL A 34 23.17 -31.32 25.58
N LEU A 35 22.77 -30.12 25.15
CA LEU A 35 22.08 -29.14 26.01
C LEU A 35 20.57 -29.00 25.74
N GLY A 36 20.05 -29.58 24.65
CA GLY A 36 18.60 -29.58 24.36
C GLY A 36 17.96 -28.21 24.11
N THR A 37 18.75 -27.13 24.04
CA THR A 37 18.27 -25.76 23.87
C THR A 37 18.03 -25.46 22.39
N THR A 38 16.75 -25.35 22.02
CA THR A 38 16.29 -25.29 20.62
C THR A 38 15.89 -23.86 20.21
N ILE A 39 16.58 -22.82 20.67
CA ILE A 39 16.20 -21.44 20.34
C ILE A 39 17.43 -20.68 19.87
N LEU A 40 17.53 -20.52 18.55
CA LEU A 40 18.46 -19.59 17.94
C LEU A 40 18.05 -18.17 18.29
N THR A 41 19.00 -17.35 18.70
CA THR A 41 18.80 -15.91 18.88
C THR A 41 18.43 -15.26 17.54
N PRO A 42 17.71 -14.12 17.52
CA PRO A 42 17.38 -13.40 16.29
C PRO A 42 18.60 -13.08 15.42
N GLU A 43 19.73 -12.75 16.05
CA GLU A 43 21.00 -12.48 15.36
C GLU A 43 21.57 -13.72 14.66
N GLU A 44 21.53 -14.87 15.32
CA GLU A 44 21.95 -16.15 14.72
C GLU A 44 21.01 -16.54 13.58
N GLN A 45 19.70 -16.39 13.75
CA GLN A 45 18.73 -16.68 12.68
C GLN A 45 18.98 -15.82 11.45
N ALA A 46 19.23 -14.53 11.64
CA ALA A 46 19.58 -13.58 10.60
C ALA A 46 20.90 -13.94 9.90
N PHE A 47 21.93 -14.32 10.67
CA PHE A 47 23.20 -14.80 10.14
C PHE A 47 23.03 -16.04 9.26
N TYR A 48 22.34 -17.07 9.75
CA TYR A 48 22.09 -18.30 9.00
C TYR A 48 21.27 -18.05 7.73
N LEU A 49 20.34 -17.09 7.77
CA LEU A 49 19.61 -16.66 6.58
C LEU A 49 20.53 -16.04 5.53
N ARG A 50 21.39 -15.09 5.93
CA ARG A 50 22.37 -14.46 5.01
C ARG A 50 23.31 -15.48 4.38
N LEU A 51 23.79 -16.43 5.18
CA LEU A 51 24.62 -17.53 4.69
C LEU A 51 23.86 -18.39 3.66
N ALA A 52 22.63 -18.80 3.98
CA ALA A 52 21.82 -19.61 3.07
C ALA A 52 21.52 -18.89 1.75
N LEU A 53 21.22 -17.58 1.81
CA LEU A 53 21.00 -16.76 0.61
C LEU A 53 22.26 -16.70 -0.27
N SER A 54 23.42 -16.46 0.34
CA SER A 54 24.72 -16.47 -0.35
C SER A 54 25.01 -17.82 -1.01
N ASP A 55 24.86 -18.92 -0.27
CA ASP A 55 25.15 -20.27 -0.76
C ASP A 55 24.13 -20.75 -1.81
N LEU A 56 22.94 -20.16 -1.87
CA LEU A 56 21.94 -20.41 -2.92
C LEU A 56 22.15 -19.51 -4.14
N GLY A 57 23.11 -18.58 -4.09
CA GLY A 57 23.31 -17.57 -5.14
C GLY A 57 22.16 -16.56 -5.23
N ILE A 58 21.29 -16.49 -4.21
CA ILE A 58 20.16 -15.59 -4.17
C ILE A 58 20.65 -14.23 -3.70
N ARG A 59 20.48 -13.22 -4.55
CA ARG A 59 20.83 -11.82 -4.23
C ARG A 59 19.56 -11.05 -3.86
N PRO A 60 19.38 -10.65 -2.60
CA PRO A 60 18.25 -9.81 -2.21
C PRO A 60 18.28 -8.44 -2.91
N TYR A 61 17.11 -7.82 -3.04
CA TYR A 61 17.02 -6.42 -3.42
C TYR A 61 17.36 -5.52 -2.22
N THR A 62 18.04 -4.41 -2.52
CA THR A 62 18.39 -3.40 -1.52
C THR A 62 17.12 -2.75 -0.96
N LYS A 63 17.02 -2.62 0.37
CA LYS A 63 15.83 -2.09 1.05
C LYS A 63 15.49 -0.68 0.58
N GLU A 64 16.50 0.18 0.42
CA GLU A 64 16.36 1.57 0.00
C GLU A 64 15.72 1.67 -1.38
N LEU A 65 16.13 0.78 -2.29
CA LEU A 65 15.60 0.74 -3.64
C LEU A 65 14.17 0.22 -3.66
N VAL A 66 13.87 -0.85 -2.91
CA VAL A 66 12.50 -1.35 -2.79
C VAL A 66 11.57 -0.29 -2.20
N VAL A 67 11.98 0.41 -1.14
CA VAL A 67 11.19 1.49 -0.54
C VAL A 67 10.98 2.64 -1.53
N ALA A 68 12.01 3.03 -2.29
CA ALA A 68 11.89 4.05 -3.32
C ALA A 68 10.90 3.63 -4.42
N TYR A 69 10.99 2.38 -4.88
CA TYR A 69 10.07 1.80 -5.86
C TYR A 69 8.63 1.75 -5.33
N GLN A 70 8.45 1.26 -4.10
CA GLN A 70 7.15 1.18 -3.44
C GLN A 70 6.48 2.56 -3.39
N LYS A 71 7.25 3.59 -3.02
CA LYS A 71 6.78 4.98 -2.98
C LYS A 71 6.46 5.54 -4.37
N GLU A 72 7.29 5.25 -5.37
CA GLU A 72 7.05 5.68 -6.75
C GLU A 72 5.76 5.07 -7.31
N MET A 73 5.57 3.77 -7.13
CA MET A 73 4.42 3.05 -7.66
C MET A 73 3.12 3.44 -6.94
N GLU A 74 3.17 3.60 -5.62
CA GLU A 74 2.03 4.11 -4.85
C GLU A 74 1.65 5.52 -5.29
N ALA A 75 2.62 6.43 -5.47
CA ALA A 75 2.38 7.79 -5.93
C ALA A 75 1.78 7.80 -7.34
N LYS A 76 2.29 6.97 -8.26
CA LYS A 76 1.78 6.86 -9.62
C LYS A 76 0.34 6.32 -9.66
N ALA A 77 0.06 5.27 -8.88
CA ALA A 77 -1.26 4.66 -8.82
C ALA A 77 -2.29 5.58 -8.15
N ASN A 78 -1.90 6.31 -7.10
CA ASN A 78 -2.76 7.25 -6.41
C ASN A 78 -2.97 8.55 -7.20
N ARG A 79 -2.02 9.00 -8.00
CA ARG A 79 -2.20 10.16 -8.90
C ARG A 79 -3.36 9.97 -9.86
N GLU A 80 -3.50 8.79 -10.46
CA GLU A 80 -4.62 8.51 -11.37
C GLU A 80 -5.98 8.57 -10.64
N ILE A 81 -6.02 8.10 -9.39
CA ILE A 81 -7.20 8.19 -8.54
C ILE A 81 -7.51 9.65 -8.23
N ASP A 82 -6.52 10.43 -7.81
CA ASP A 82 -6.67 11.83 -7.46
C ASP A 82 -7.15 12.64 -8.67
N GLU A 83 -6.61 12.40 -9.87
CA GLU A 83 -7.06 13.06 -11.10
C GLU A 83 -8.50 12.67 -11.48
N LYS A 84 -8.88 11.39 -11.33
CA LYS A 84 -10.25 10.94 -11.57
C LYS A 84 -11.22 11.52 -10.53
N PHE A 85 -10.80 11.59 -9.26
CA PHE A 85 -11.58 12.16 -8.18
C PHE A 85 -11.77 13.66 -8.36
N ALA A 86 -10.70 14.40 -8.69
CA ALA A 86 -10.76 15.82 -9.00
C ALA A 86 -11.70 16.11 -10.17
N ARG A 87 -11.64 15.32 -11.24
CA ARG A 87 -12.57 15.44 -12.39
C ARG A 87 -14.02 15.17 -12.00
N ARG A 88 -14.28 14.12 -11.20
CA ARG A 88 -15.65 13.82 -10.70
C ARG A 88 -16.17 14.92 -9.78
N LYS A 89 -15.32 15.41 -8.87
CA LYS A 89 -15.61 16.53 -7.98
C LYS A 89 -15.99 17.75 -8.81
N HIS A 90 -15.13 18.17 -9.73
CA HIS A 90 -15.37 19.33 -10.59
C HIS A 90 -16.66 19.20 -11.41
N LYS A 91 -16.88 18.06 -12.08
CA LYS A 91 -18.10 17.82 -12.88
C LYS A 91 -19.38 17.85 -12.05
N ARG A 92 -19.35 17.31 -10.82
CA ARG A 92 -20.50 17.32 -9.91
C ARG A 92 -20.76 18.74 -9.37
N HIS A 93 -19.70 19.46 -8.99
CA HIS A 93 -19.81 20.86 -8.53
C HIS A 93 -20.40 21.76 -9.62
N TRP A 94 -19.92 21.64 -10.87
CA TRP A 94 -20.44 22.41 -12.01
C TRP A 94 -21.91 22.13 -12.33
N ARG A 95 -22.45 20.96 -11.93
CA ARG A 95 -23.87 20.62 -12.13
C ARG A 95 -24.75 21.03 -10.95
N ILE A 96 -24.33 20.71 -9.73
CA ILE A 96 -25.16 20.89 -8.53
C ILE A 96 -25.21 22.35 -8.10
N VAL A 97 -24.07 23.06 -8.12
CA VAL A 97 -24.02 24.44 -7.61
C VAL A 97 -24.90 25.37 -8.44
N PRO A 98 -24.83 25.41 -9.78
CA PRO A 98 -25.70 26.28 -10.57
C PRO A 98 -27.17 25.88 -10.50
N ALA A 99 -27.47 24.57 -10.42
CA ALA A 99 -28.85 24.10 -10.31
C ALA A 99 -29.49 24.55 -8.98
N LEU A 100 -28.78 24.44 -7.87
CA LEU A 100 -29.25 24.91 -6.56
C LEU A 100 -29.35 26.43 -6.51
N LEU A 101 -28.39 27.15 -7.11
CA LEU A 101 -28.44 28.62 -7.20
C LEU A 101 -29.64 29.08 -8.04
N GLY A 102 -29.86 28.45 -9.20
CA GLY A 102 -30.99 28.73 -10.08
C GLY A 102 -32.33 28.43 -9.42
N ALA A 103 -32.44 27.31 -8.69
CA ALA A 103 -33.63 26.99 -7.91
C ALA A 103 -33.91 28.03 -6.81
N ALA A 104 -32.86 28.49 -6.10
CA ALA A 104 -33.00 29.52 -5.07
C ALA A 104 -33.45 30.88 -5.66
N ILE A 105 -32.88 31.29 -6.82
CA ILE A 105 -33.28 32.51 -7.52
C ILE A 105 -34.73 32.41 -7.98
N LEU A 106 -35.12 31.28 -8.59
CA LEU A 106 -36.50 31.06 -9.04
C LEU A 106 -37.47 31.14 -7.86
N TRP A 107 -37.13 30.54 -6.71
CA TRP A 107 -37.95 30.62 -5.50
C TRP A 107 -38.07 32.04 -4.97
N ALA A 108 -36.98 32.82 -4.97
CA ALA A 108 -37.01 34.22 -4.56
C ALA A 108 -37.91 35.07 -5.49
N LEU A 109 -37.86 34.84 -6.80
CA LEU A 109 -38.73 35.51 -7.78
C LEU A 109 -40.21 35.17 -7.57
N VAL A 110 -40.53 33.90 -7.30
CA VAL A 110 -41.88 33.48 -6.91
C VAL A 110 -42.31 34.21 -5.63
N GLY A 111 -41.44 34.29 -4.63
CA GLY A 111 -41.69 35.06 -3.41
C GLY A 111 -42.07 36.52 -3.71
N ILE A 112 -41.29 37.20 -4.56
CA ILE A 112 -41.56 38.60 -4.96
C ILE A 112 -42.88 38.74 -5.73
N LEU A 113 -43.20 37.79 -6.62
CA LEU A 113 -44.41 37.85 -7.44
C LEU A 113 -45.69 37.67 -6.61
N PHE A 114 -45.64 36.80 -5.59
CA PHE A 114 -46.80 36.47 -4.76
C PHE A 114 -46.92 37.33 -3.49
N PHE A 115 -45.82 37.94 -3.01
CA PHE A 115 -45.82 38.81 -1.84
C PHE A 115 -45.55 40.26 -2.24
N THR A 116 -46.62 41.04 -2.40
CA THR A 116 -46.52 42.49 -2.66
C THR A 116 -46.03 43.24 -1.41
N PRO A 117 -45.31 44.38 -1.55
CA PRO A 117 -44.74 45.12 -0.41
C PRO A 117 -45.77 45.55 0.65
N LYS A 118 -47.05 45.68 0.24
CA LYS A 118 -48.17 46.00 1.14
C LYS A 118 -48.49 44.89 2.15
N THR A 119 -48.04 43.65 1.90
CA THR A 119 -48.20 42.51 2.82
C THR A 119 -47.06 42.39 3.84
N TRP A 120 -45.98 43.15 3.67
CA TRP A 120 -44.84 43.20 4.61
C TRP A 120 -45.01 44.24 5.71
N GLU A 121 -45.78 45.30 5.48
CA GLU A 121 -46.13 46.27 6.50
C GLU A 121 -47.09 45.62 7.52
N GLY A 122 -46.53 45.11 8.62
CA GLY A 122 -47.28 44.69 9.80
C GLY A 122 -47.38 43.18 10.05
N ASN A 123 -46.85 42.32 9.17
CA ASN A 123 -46.87 40.87 9.40
C ASN A 123 -45.45 40.25 9.49
N PRO A 124 -44.92 40.01 10.70
CA PRO A 124 -43.59 39.42 10.89
C PRO A 124 -43.48 37.98 10.34
N THR A 125 -44.59 37.29 10.04
CA THR A 125 -44.55 35.92 9.50
C THR A 125 -44.11 35.86 8.05
N ALA A 126 -44.18 36.97 7.29
CA ALA A 126 -43.82 36.97 5.87
C ALA A 126 -42.32 36.71 5.62
N GLY A 127 -41.45 37.15 6.54
CA GLY A 127 -40.01 36.84 6.48
C GLY A 127 -39.68 35.36 6.72
N TRP A 128 -40.52 34.66 7.49
CA TRP A 128 -40.36 33.23 7.78
C TRP A 128 -40.71 32.32 6.61
N ILE A 129 -41.40 32.81 5.59
CA ILE A 129 -41.77 32.02 4.40
C ILE A 129 -40.60 31.99 3.39
N VAL A 130 -39.80 33.07 3.31
CA VAL A 130 -38.75 33.22 2.29
C VAL A 130 -37.38 32.73 2.75
N MET A 131 -37.06 32.83 4.05
CA MET A 131 -35.73 32.46 4.59
C MET A 131 -35.42 30.95 4.64
N PRO A 132 -36.34 30.05 5.05
CA PRO A 132 -36.07 28.62 5.14
C PRO A 132 -35.57 27.94 3.85
N PRO A 133 -36.13 28.21 2.65
CA PRO A 133 -35.65 27.57 1.42
C PRO A 133 -34.23 28.01 1.03
N ILE A 134 -33.84 29.26 1.32
CA ILE A 134 -32.48 29.75 1.11
C ILE A 134 -31.50 29.01 2.04
N LEU A 135 -31.86 28.91 3.32
CA LEU A 135 -31.04 28.20 4.32
C LEU A 135 -30.92 26.71 3.96
N LEU A 136 -32.02 26.06 3.57
CA LEU A 136 -32.01 24.66 3.11
C LEU A 136 -31.16 24.48 1.87
N ALA A 137 -31.18 25.41 0.90
CA ALA A 137 -30.32 25.35 -0.27
C ALA A 137 -28.83 25.41 0.11
N VAL A 138 -28.45 26.33 1.02
CA VAL A 138 -27.07 26.44 1.52
C VAL A 138 -26.65 25.16 2.27
N ILE A 139 -27.49 24.65 3.16
CA ILE A 139 -27.24 23.40 3.89
C ILE A 139 -27.11 22.23 2.90
N SER A 140 -27.95 22.17 1.88
CA SER A 140 -27.92 21.12 0.85
C SER A 140 -26.62 21.15 0.04
N VAL A 141 -26.13 22.34 -0.33
CA VAL A 141 -24.80 22.51 -0.96
C VAL A 141 -23.71 21.99 -0.03
N PHE A 142 -23.75 22.39 1.25
CA PHE A 142 -22.74 21.99 2.22
C PHE A 142 -22.71 20.48 2.46
N VAL A 143 -23.87 19.84 2.63
CA VAL A 143 -24.00 18.38 2.78
C VAL A 143 -23.58 17.64 1.50
N ALA A 144 -23.91 18.17 0.33
CA ALA A 144 -23.45 17.60 -0.95
C ALA A 144 -21.92 17.69 -1.12
N MET A 145 -21.29 18.71 -0.52
CA MET A 145 -19.82 18.84 -0.49
C MET A 145 -19.17 17.92 0.55
N SER A 146 -19.78 17.71 1.72
CA SER A 146 -19.19 16.93 2.82
C SER A 146 -19.38 15.41 2.68
N THR A 147 -20.41 14.95 1.97
CA THR A 147 -20.69 13.51 1.76
C THR A 147 -19.80 12.83 0.70
N MET A 148 -18.78 13.52 0.18
CA MET A 148 -17.82 12.89 -0.72
C MET A 148 -16.84 12.04 0.08
N SER A 149 -17.10 10.73 0.12
CA SER A 149 -16.15 9.77 0.65
C SER A 149 -14.82 9.87 -0.09
N GLU A 150 -13.73 9.87 0.67
CA GLU A 150 -12.40 9.81 0.08
C GLU A 150 -12.26 8.52 -0.75
N PRO A 151 -11.67 8.61 -1.95
CA PRO A 151 -11.49 7.42 -2.76
C PRO A 151 -10.54 6.47 -2.03
N LYS A 152 -10.90 5.18 -1.97
CA LYS A 152 -10.02 4.14 -1.45
C LYS A 152 -8.70 4.15 -2.25
N ARG A 153 -7.59 4.44 -1.56
CA ARG A 153 -6.26 4.57 -2.15
C ARG A 153 -5.59 3.21 -2.33
N TRP A 154 -4.61 3.16 -3.23
CA TRP A 154 -3.66 2.06 -3.29
C TRP A 154 -2.72 2.14 -2.10
N SER A 155 -2.44 0.99 -1.50
CA SER A 155 -1.49 0.88 -0.40
C SER A 155 -0.79 -0.48 -0.49
N TRP A 156 0.45 -0.54 -0.03
CA TRP A 156 1.17 -1.80 0.13
C TRP A 156 0.52 -2.65 1.23
N GLN A 157 0.18 -3.88 0.89
CA GLN A 157 -0.42 -4.84 1.81
C GLN A 157 0.52 -6.02 2.03
N PHE A 158 0.45 -6.57 3.24
CA PHE A 158 1.25 -7.70 3.67
C PHE A 158 0.34 -8.91 3.81
N ALA A 159 0.63 -9.97 3.07
CA ALA A 159 -0.06 -11.25 3.18
C ALA A 159 0.95 -12.33 3.57
N ARG A 160 0.59 -13.22 4.49
CA ARG A 160 1.38 -14.44 4.70
C ARG A 160 1.24 -15.32 3.47
N THR A 161 2.29 -16.10 3.17
CA THR A 161 2.29 -16.95 1.97
C THR A 161 1.09 -17.90 1.90
N GLY A 162 0.56 -18.38 3.05
CA GLY A 162 -0.63 -19.23 3.09
C GLY A 162 -1.97 -18.51 2.93
N ASP A 163 -2.00 -17.19 3.19
CA ASP A 163 -3.21 -16.35 3.09
C ASP A 163 -3.24 -15.59 1.74
N TYR A 164 -2.20 -15.74 0.92
CA TYR A 164 -2.08 -15.04 -0.35
C TYR A 164 -3.02 -15.66 -1.40
N GLY A 165 -4.02 -14.88 -1.82
CA GLY A 165 -5.01 -15.33 -2.81
C GLY A 165 -4.53 -15.27 -4.27
N GLY A 166 -3.36 -14.69 -4.53
CA GLY A 166 -2.79 -14.55 -5.87
C GLY A 166 -1.96 -15.76 -6.32
N TYR A 167 -1.62 -15.79 -7.62
CA TYR A 167 -0.73 -16.80 -8.16
C TYR A 167 0.73 -16.52 -7.79
N ILE A 168 1.41 -17.51 -7.20
CA ILE A 168 2.85 -17.48 -6.92
C ILE A 168 3.57 -18.23 -8.06
N PRO A 169 4.42 -17.56 -8.85
CA PRO A 169 5.16 -18.21 -9.92
C PRO A 169 6.12 -19.28 -9.42
N THR A 170 6.38 -20.27 -10.27
CA THR A 170 7.25 -21.41 -9.95
C THR A 170 8.65 -20.99 -9.49
N PHE A 171 9.25 -19.95 -10.09
CA PHE A 171 10.58 -19.50 -9.70
C PHE A 171 10.60 -18.94 -8.26
N ALA A 172 9.60 -18.13 -7.88
CA ALA A 172 9.49 -17.60 -6.52
C ALA A 172 9.22 -18.72 -5.51
N ALA A 173 8.37 -19.69 -5.87
CA ALA A 173 8.12 -20.87 -5.06
C ALA A 173 9.37 -21.74 -4.90
N GLN A 174 10.18 -21.90 -5.95
CA GLN A 174 11.46 -22.63 -5.91
C GLN A 174 12.47 -21.94 -4.99
N SER A 175 12.62 -20.62 -5.10
CA SER A 175 13.49 -19.83 -4.21
C SER A 175 13.04 -19.97 -2.75
N ALA A 176 11.75 -19.83 -2.47
CA ALA A 176 11.19 -20.01 -1.12
C ALA A 176 11.45 -21.42 -0.58
N LEU A 177 11.23 -22.46 -1.39
CA LEU A 177 11.46 -23.85 -1.00
C LEU A 177 12.94 -24.14 -0.75
N ALA A 178 13.84 -23.63 -1.59
CA ALA A 178 15.28 -23.80 -1.44
C ALA A 178 15.79 -23.19 -0.13
N ILE A 179 15.30 -21.98 0.20
CA ILE A 179 15.63 -21.32 1.47
C ILE A 179 15.03 -22.09 2.64
N LYS A 180 13.75 -22.50 2.57
CA LYS A 180 13.09 -23.24 3.66
C LYS A 180 13.78 -24.57 3.98
N LYS A 181 14.36 -25.24 2.98
CA LYS A 181 15.15 -26.47 3.18
C LYS A 181 16.45 -26.23 3.97
N ARG A 182 17.09 -25.06 3.81
CA ARG A 182 18.33 -24.70 4.53
C ARG A 182 18.07 -24.00 5.86
N VAL A 183 16.98 -23.24 5.93
CA VAL A 183 16.60 -22.41 7.09
C VAL A 183 15.13 -22.69 7.43
N PRO A 184 14.84 -23.81 8.13
CA PRO A 184 13.45 -24.23 8.38
C PRO A 184 12.62 -23.24 9.20
N TRP A 185 13.25 -22.42 10.03
CA TRP A 185 12.58 -21.38 10.83
C TRP A 185 12.27 -20.11 10.04
N ALA A 186 12.78 -19.95 8.81
CA ALA A 186 12.50 -18.77 7.99
C ALA A 186 11.00 -18.64 7.69
N GLN A 187 10.49 -17.42 7.81
CA GLN A 187 9.11 -17.07 7.50
C GLN A 187 9.04 -16.33 6.15
N PHE A 188 7.94 -16.51 5.44
CA PHE A 188 7.73 -15.88 4.13
C PHE A 188 6.43 -15.10 4.09
N SER A 189 6.50 -13.89 3.54
CA SER A 189 5.34 -13.06 3.24
C SER A 189 5.38 -12.61 1.79
N ILE A 190 4.24 -12.12 1.33
CA ILE A 190 4.08 -11.48 0.04
C ILE A 190 3.63 -10.05 0.30
N GLU A 191 4.36 -9.12 -0.31
CA GLU A 191 4.04 -7.71 -0.29
C GLU A 191 3.61 -7.24 -1.66
N GLU A 192 2.39 -6.77 -1.78
CA GLU A 192 1.86 -6.30 -3.05
C GLU A 192 1.19 -4.94 -2.92
N LEU A 193 1.24 -4.16 -4.00
CA LEU A 193 0.48 -2.93 -4.12
C LEU A 193 -0.96 -3.32 -4.42
N SER A 194 -1.84 -3.22 -3.43
CA SER A 194 -3.21 -3.72 -3.54
C SER A 194 -4.24 -2.62 -3.33
N ARG A 195 -5.30 -2.72 -4.14
CA ARG A 195 -6.54 -1.98 -3.95
C ARG A 195 -7.70 -2.95 -4.10
N GLU A 196 -8.41 -3.15 -3.00
CA GLU A 196 -9.53 -4.09 -2.91
C GLU A 196 -9.12 -5.53 -3.21
N ARG A 197 -9.22 -5.97 -4.48
CA ARG A 197 -8.92 -7.33 -4.94
C ARG A 197 -7.92 -7.35 -6.11
N ILE A 198 -7.42 -6.18 -6.52
CA ILE A 198 -6.46 -6.06 -7.62
C ILE A 198 -5.10 -5.77 -6.97
N GLY A 199 -4.17 -6.71 -7.10
CA GLY A 199 -2.78 -6.60 -6.67
C GLY A 199 -1.84 -6.39 -7.85
N HIS A 200 -0.81 -5.59 -7.66
CA HIS A 200 0.29 -5.39 -8.59
C HIS A 200 1.63 -5.60 -7.90
N ASP A 201 2.60 -6.08 -8.68
CA ASP A 201 4.01 -6.23 -8.34
C ASP A 201 4.27 -6.89 -6.97
N PRO A 202 3.75 -8.09 -6.73
CA PRO A 202 4.03 -8.84 -5.51
C PRO A 202 5.52 -9.15 -5.36
N PHE A 203 6.03 -8.87 -4.17
CA PHE A 203 7.37 -9.21 -3.71
C PHE A 203 7.33 -10.41 -2.78
N LEU A 204 8.20 -11.39 -3.00
CA LEU A 204 8.50 -12.44 -2.04
C LEU A 204 9.50 -11.90 -1.02
N VAL A 205 9.10 -11.95 0.25
CA VAL A 205 9.91 -11.45 1.36
C VAL A 205 10.17 -12.57 2.35
N VAL A 206 11.42 -12.71 2.78
CA VAL A 206 11.83 -13.67 3.82
C VAL A 206 12.20 -12.93 5.10
N TYR A 207 11.87 -13.54 6.23
CA TYR A 207 12.18 -13.06 7.57
C TYR A 207 12.87 -14.16 8.37
N ALA A 208 13.91 -13.79 9.12
CA ALA A 208 14.53 -14.62 10.14
C ALA A 208 15.06 -13.70 11.25
N GLY A 209 14.57 -13.90 12.48
CA GLY A 209 14.77 -12.91 13.55
C GLY A 209 14.22 -11.53 13.15
N ASP A 210 15.06 -10.50 13.27
CA ASP A 210 14.73 -9.10 12.95
C ASP A 210 15.12 -8.70 11.52
N GLU A 211 15.73 -9.61 10.75
CA GLU A 211 16.11 -9.33 9.36
C GLU A 211 14.99 -9.65 8.37
N ARG A 212 14.88 -8.78 7.37
CA ARG A 212 13.91 -8.87 6.27
C ARG A 212 14.62 -8.65 4.94
N HIS A 213 14.46 -9.60 4.02
CA HIS A 213 15.08 -9.55 2.69
C HIS A 213 14.04 -9.75 1.60
N TYR A 214 14.10 -8.90 0.57
CA TYR A 214 13.26 -9.03 -0.62
C TYR A 214 13.97 -9.91 -1.65
N ILE A 215 13.40 -11.07 -1.96
CA ILE A 215 14.08 -12.11 -2.74
C ILE A 215 13.63 -12.09 -4.19
N GLU A 216 12.34 -12.01 -4.44
CA GLU A 216 11.79 -12.05 -5.79
C GLU A 216 10.65 -11.08 -5.94
N VAL A 217 10.37 -10.70 -7.18
CA VAL A 217 9.19 -9.92 -7.55
C VAL A 217 8.67 -10.45 -8.89
N TRP A 218 7.36 -10.47 -9.05
CA TRP A 218 6.72 -10.87 -10.30
C TRP A 218 5.64 -9.88 -10.69
N GLY A 219 5.19 -9.96 -11.96
CA GLY A 219 4.27 -8.98 -12.53
C GLY A 219 4.93 -7.70 -13.01
N GLU A 220 6.18 -7.43 -12.63
CA GLU A 220 6.90 -6.22 -13.04
C GLU A 220 8.00 -6.53 -14.09
N PRO A 221 7.84 -6.04 -15.33
CA PRO A 221 8.78 -6.27 -16.43
C PRO A 221 10.22 -5.80 -16.15
N LYS A 222 10.40 -4.78 -15.29
CA LYS A 222 11.73 -4.27 -14.93
C LYS A 222 12.55 -5.23 -14.08
N PHE A 223 11.94 -6.30 -13.55
CA PHE A 223 12.57 -7.17 -12.55
C PHE A 223 12.59 -8.66 -12.90
N GLN A 224 11.84 -9.12 -13.91
CA GLN A 224 11.91 -10.51 -14.34
C GLN A 224 13.28 -10.83 -14.96
N GLY A 225 14.03 -11.70 -14.29
CA GLY A 225 15.05 -12.53 -14.93
C GLY A 225 16.28 -11.83 -15.50
N ARG A 226 17.05 -11.13 -14.67
CA ARG A 226 18.52 -11.12 -14.86
C ARG A 226 19.19 -11.98 -13.79
N ALA A 227 18.89 -13.27 -13.84
CA ALA A 227 19.90 -14.25 -13.46
C ALA A 227 20.86 -14.33 -14.65
N SER A 228 21.94 -13.56 -14.59
CA SER A 228 23.14 -13.77 -15.40
C SER A 228 24.09 -14.68 -14.65
#